data_AF-A0A8S9G4K8-F1
#
_entry.id   AF-A0A8S9G4K8-F1
#
_cell.length_a   1.000
_cell.length_b   1.000
_cell.length_c   1.000
_cell.angle_alpha   90.00
_cell.angle_beta   90.00
_cell.angle_gamma   90.00
#
_symmetry.space_group_name_H-M   'P 1'
#
loop_
_entity.id
_entity.type
_entity.pdbx_description
1 polymer ?
#
loop_
_entity_poly.entity_id
_entity_poly.type
_entity_poly.pdbx_seq_one_letter_code
_entity_poly.pdbx_strand_id
1 'polypeptide(L)'
;MLRTIQSSNKTKKTKVLDAKEQIEARDMYWEAVSSDASKEGYLERAEERLLVCIEKNPFVGEPHVLLSQVYLGRKRFLEAEREAERGLVLLLQWGSPWDKRMSWEGWIAWVRVLLMKSSDQSWPDVSWGDLELGSCPLRLQFVRACLCFTKIRFNKKIDESVDACR
;
A
#
# COMPACT_ATOMS: atom_id res chain seq x y z
N MET A 1 11.33 -27.37 40.15
CA MET A 1 10.35 -27.17 39.06
C MET A 1 10.92 -26.16 38.06
N LEU A 2 11.67 -26.65 37.08
CA LEU A 2 12.23 -25.84 35.99
C LEU A 2 11.22 -25.85 34.83
N ARG A 3 10.64 -24.69 34.49
CA ARG A 3 9.97 -24.50 33.20
C ARG A 3 10.79 -23.52 32.37
N THR A 4 11.58 -24.12 31.50
CA THR A 4 12.35 -23.50 30.44
C THR A 4 11.42 -22.66 29.56
N ILE A 5 11.55 -21.35 29.62
CA ILE A 5 10.98 -20.43 28.63
C ILE A 5 11.81 -20.62 27.36
N GLN A 6 11.39 -21.54 26.50
CA GLN A 6 11.84 -21.55 25.10
C GLN A 6 11.17 -20.38 24.38
N SER A 7 11.70 -19.18 24.61
CA SER A 7 11.46 -18.03 23.75
C SER A 7 11.98 -18.42 22.36
N SER A 8 11.06 -18.71 21.46
CA SER A 8 11.30 -19.01 20.06
C SER A 8 11.86 -17.77 19.35
N ASN A 9 13.16 -17.52 19.56
CA ASN A 9 13.95 -16.67 18.68
C ASN A 9 13.96 -17.32 17.29
N LYS A 10 12.94 -17.00 16.49
CA LYS A 10 12.96 -17.24 15.04
C LYS A 10 14.17 -16.49 14.48
N THR A 11 15.23 -17.23 14.23
CA THR A 11 16.46 -16.79 13.60
C THR A 11 16.11 -16.03 12.31
N LYS A 12 16.44 -14.74 12.24
CA LYS A 12 16.42 -13.96 11.00
C LYS A 12 17.42 -14.61 10.05
N LYS A 13 16.97 -15.52 9.19
CA LYS A 13 17.79 -16.12 8.14
C LYS A 13 18.05 -15.03 7.09
N THR A 14 19.28 -14.57 6.98
CA THR A 14 19.71 -13.70 5.89
C THR A 14 19.59 -14.47 4.57
N LYS A 15 18.50 -14.26 3.83
CA LYS A 15 18.32 -14.78 2.48
C LYS A 15 18.99 -13.81 1.51
N VAL A 16 20.02 -14.26 0.81
CA VAL A 16 20.56 -13.54 -0.34
C VAL A 16 19.61 -13.80 -1.52
N LEU A 17 19.11 -12.73 -2.11
CA LEU A 17 18.22 -12.80 -3.27
C LEU A 17 19.02 -12.91 -4.56
N ASP A 18 18.65 -13.85 -5.42
CA ASP A 18 19.23 -13.94 -6.75
C ASP A 18 18.74 -12.78 -7.64
N ALA A 19 19.58 -12.35 -8.58
CA ALA A 19 19.23 -11.26 -9.50
C ALA A 19 18.00 -11.60 -10.34
N LYS A 20 17.82 -12.88 -10.71
CA LYS A 20 16.64 -13.34 -11.46
C LYS A 20 15.37 -13.24 -10.62
N GLU A 21 15.41 -13.62 -9.35
CA GLU A 21 14.27 -13.51 -8.44
C GLU A 21 13.82 -12.05 -8.28
N GLN A 22 14.77 -11.11 -8.24
CA GLN A 22 14.46 -9.68 -8.13
C GLN A 22 13.78 -9.13 -9.39
N ILE A 23 14.25 -9.54 -10.57
CA ILE A 23 13.65 -9.16 -11.86
C ILE A 23 12.23 -9.73 -11.96
N GLU A 24 12.05 -11.01 -11.66
CA GLU A 24 10.74 -11.66 -11.68
C GLU A 24 9.78 -11.01 -10.67
N ALA A 25 10.24 -10.68 -9.46
CA ALA A 25 9.42 -9.97 -8.47
C ALA A 25 8.98 -8.60 -8.98
N ARG A 26 9.88 -7.84 -9.60
CA ARG A 26 9.57 -6.55 -10.23
C ARG A 26 8.53 -6.70 -11.33
N ASP A 27 8.68 -7.68 -12.19
CA ASP A 27 7.77 -7.88 -13.32
C ASP A 27 6.37 -8.27 -12.84
N MET A 28 6.27 -9.14 -11.82
CA MET A 28 4.99 -9.49 -11.18
C MET A 28 4.33 -8.27 -10.52
N TYR A 29 5.10 -7.44 -9.81
CA TYR A 29 4.61 -6.18 -9.25
C TYR A 29 4.10 -5.25 -10.35
N TRP A 30 4.85 -5.11 -11.44
CA TRP A 30 4.47 -4.26 -12.56
C TRP A 30 3.20 -4.76 -13.26
N GLU A 31 3.03 -6.07 -13.40
CA GLU A 31 1.81 -6.68 -13.93
C GLU A 31 0.59 -6.38 -13.05
N ALA A 32 0.72 -6.50 -11.73
CA ALA A 32 -0.36 -6.18 -10.80
C ALA A 32 -0.77 -4.70 -10.88
N VAL A 33 0.23 -3.82 -10.96
CA VAL A 33 0.04 -2.37 -11.05
C VAL A 33 -0.52 -1.92 -12.39
N SER A 34 -0.05 -2.52 -13.50
CA SER A 34 -0.40 -2.08 -14.86
C SER A 34 -1.65 -2.78 -15.40
N SER A 35 -2.18 -3.76 -14.66
CA SER A 35 -3.40 -4.45 -15.03
C SER A 35 -4.59 -3.50 -15.04
N ASP A 36 -5.44 -3.63 -16.06
CA ASP A 36 -6.63 -2.82 -16.20
C ASP A 36 -7.66 -3.17 -15.11
N ALA A 37 -7.86 -2.23 -14.18
CA ALA A 37 -8.81 -2.33 -13.08
C ALA A 37 -10.27 -2.43 -13.53
N SER A 38 -10.60 -2.11 -14.79
CA SER A 38 -11.95 -2.27 -15.34
C SER A 38 -12.26 -3.70 -15.81
N LYS A 39 -11.25 -4.58 -15.89
CA LYS A 39 -11.47 -5.97 -16.27
C LYS A 39 -12.01 -6.78 -15.09
N GLU A 40 -12.98 -7.62 -15.36
CA GLU A 40 -13.48 -8.60 -14.39
C GLU A 40 -12.34 -9.48 -13.86
N GLY A 41 -12.42 -9.85 -12.58
CA GLY A 41 -11.37 -10.61 -11.91
C GLY A 41 -10.05 -9.86 -11.73
N TYR A 42 -10.05 -8.51 -11.79
CA TYR A 42 -8.84 -7.71 -11.55
C TYR A 42 -8.26 -7.95 -10.15
N LEU A 43 -9.11 -7.92 -9.11
CA LEU A 43 -8.67 -8.07 -7.72
C LEU A 43 -8.02 -9.44 -7.49
N GLU A 44 -8.60 -10.51 -8.03
CA GLU A 44 -8.06 -11.87 -7.95
C GLU A 44 -6.70 -11.98 -8.63
N ARG A 45 -6.56 -11.42 -9.84
CA ARG A 45 -5.28 -11.44 -10.58
C ARG A 45 -4.22 -10.58 -9.89
N ALA A 46 -4.62 -9.42 -9.35
CA ALA A 46 -3.72 -8.57 -8.59
C ALA A 46 -3.23 -9.26 -7.31
N GLU A 47 -4.13 -9.93 -6.56
CA GLU A 47 -3.78 -10.72 -5.39
C GLU A 47 -2.75 -11.80 -5.72
N GLU A 48 -3.00 -12.63 -6.75
CA GLU A 48 -2.09 -13.70 -7.17
C GLU A 48 -0.69 -13.16 -7.50
N ARG A 49 -0.62 -12.08 -8.29
CA ARG A 49 0.66 -11.49 -8.71
C ARG A 49 1.42 -10.87 -7.55
N LEU A 50 0.72 -10.22 -6.62
CA LEU A 50 1.34 -9.61 -5.43
C LEU A 50 1.84 -10.68 -4.45
N LEU A 51 1.11 -11.78 -4.26
CA LEU A 51 1.56 -12.90 -3.43
C LEU A 51 2.85 -13.51 -3.98
N VAL A 52 2.91 -13.79 -5.29
CA VAL A 52 4.13 -14.31 -5.94
C VAL A 52 5.28 -13.30 -5.85
N CYS A 53 5.00 -12.00 -5.96
CA CYS A 53 5.99 -10.95 -5.77
C CYS A 53 6.61 -10.99 -4.37
N ILE A 54 5.79 -11.12 -3.32
CA ILE A 54 6.22 -11.17 -1.92
C ILE A 54 7.03 -12.44 -1.63
N GLU A 55 6.64 -13.60 -2.19
CA GLU A 55 7.40 -14.84 -2.04
C GLU A 55 8.81 -14.73 -2.63
N LYS A 56 8.93 -14.08 -3.79
CA LYS A 56 10.21 -13.86 -4.45
C LYS A 56 11.04 -12.81 -3.73
N ASN A 57 10.44 -11.70 -3.33
CA ASN A 57 11.11 -10.59 -2.66
C ASN A 57 10.37 -10.13 -1.39
N PRO A 58 10.64 -10.75 -0.23
CA PRO A 58 9.94 -10.46 1.02
C PRO A 58 10.44 -9.21 1.76
N PHE A 59 11.41 -8.49 1.19
CA PHE A 59 12.03 -7.33 1.85
C PHE A 59 11.42 -5.99 1.43
N VAL A 60 10.56 -5.98 0.42
CA VAL A 60 9.97 -4.78 -0.16
C VAL A 60 8.58 -4.56 0.44
N GLY A 61 8.30 -3.33 0.88
CA GLY A 61 7.05 -3.00 1.56
C GLY A 61 5.87 -2.75 0.62
N GLU A 62 6.11 -2.17 -0.56
CA GLU A 62 5.08 -1.74 -1.49
C GLU A 62 4.12 -2.84 -1.96
N PRO A 63 4.58 -4.08 -2.28
CA PRO A 63 3.67 -5.18 -2.59
C PRO A 63 2.69 -5.49 -1.46
N HIS A 64 3.12 -5.43 -0.19
CA HIS A 64 2.25 -5.62 0.97
C HIS A 64 1.20 -4.50 1.09
N VAL A 65 1.60 -3.25 0.81
CA VAL A 65 0.68 -2.10 0.81
C VAL A 65 -0.41 -2.27 -0.26
N LEU A 66 -0.03 -2.68 -1.48
CA LEU A 66 -1.01 -2.92 -2.54
C LEU A 66 -1.89 -4.14 -2.25
N LEU A 67 -1.34 -5.19 -1.63
CA LEU A 67 -2.10 -6.37 -1.25
C LEU A 67 -3.17 -6.02 -0.20
N SER A 68 -2.83 -5.14 0.76
CA SER A 68 -3.80 -4.59 1.72
C SER A 68 -4.96 -3.88 1.01
N GLN A 69 -4.67 -3.05 0.01
CA GLN A 69 -5.71 -2.39 -0.79
C GLN A 69 -6.61 -3.40 -1.52
N VAL A 70 -6.03 -4.46 -2.08
CA VAL A 70 -6.81 -5.55 -2.70
C VAL A 70 -7.72 -6.22 -1.67
N TYR A 71 -7.22 -6.51 -0.46
CA TYR A 71 -8.00 -7.10 0.62
C TYR A 71 -9.13 -6.19 1.11
N LEU A 72 -8.92 -4.88 1.19
CA LEU A 72 -10.00 -3.92 1.47
C LEU A 72 -11.09 -3.95 0.39
N GLY A 73 -10.70 -3.98 -0.88
CA GLY A 73 -11.64 -4.13 -1.99
C GLY A 73 -12.46 -5.43 -1.94
N ARG A 74 -11.92 -6.49 -1.34
CA ARG A 74 -12.60 -7.78 -1.11
C ARG A 74 -13.27 -7.89 0.26
N LYS A 75 -13.34 -6.80 1.03
CA LYS A 75 -13.91 -6.74 2.41
C LYS A 75 -13.23 -7.68 3.42
N ARG A 76 -11.96 -8.04 3.16
CA ARG A 76 -11.11 -8.86 4.05
C ARG A 76 -10.29 -7.96 4.97
N PHE A 77 -10.97 -7.26 5.88
CA PHE A 77 -10.37 -6.18 6.69
C PHE A 77 -9.21 -6.63 7.59
N LEU A 78 -9.33 -7.78 8.26
CA LEU A 78 -8.29 -8.29 9.17
C LEU A 78 -6.99 -8.62 8.43
N GLU A 79 -7.10 -9.14 7.21
CA GLU A 79 -5.93 -9.46 6.38
C GLU A 79 -5.34 -8.19 5.77
N ALA A 80 -6.19 -7.24 5.39
CA ALA A 80 -5.75 -5.93 4.93
C ALA A 80 -4.91 -5.20 5.98
N GLU A 81 -5.34 -5.21 7.24
CA GLU A 81 -4.62 -4.57 8.34
C GLU A 81 -3.22 -5.20 8.52
N ARG A 82 -3.14 -6.53 8.57
CA ARG A 82 -1.87 -7.26 8.73
C ARG A 82 -0.88 -6.95 7.62
N GLU A 83 -1.35 -6.93 6.37
CA GLU A 83 -0.48 -6.62 5.23
C GLU A 83 -0.05 -5.15 5.23
N ALA A 84 -0.94 -4.22 5.61
CA ALA A 84 -0.59 -2.81 5.73
C ALA A 84 0.46 -2.57 6.83
N GLU A 85 0.32 -3.19 8.00
CA GLU A 85 1.32 -3.13 9.08
C GLU A 85 2.67 -3.68 8.61
N ARG A 86 2.65 -4.80 7.89
CA ARG A 86 3.86 -5.41 7.35
C ARG A 86 4.56 -4.50 6.35
N GLY A 87 3.79 -3.92 5.43
CA GLY A 87 4.29 -2.94 4.47
C GLY A 87 4.87 -1.71 5.15
N LEU A 88 4.22 -1.19 6.20
CA LEU A 88 4.72 -0.06 6.98
C LEU A 88 6.09 -0.34 7.58
N VAL A 89 6.24 -1.49 8.26
CA VAL A 89 7.49 -1.88 8.90
C VAL A 89 8.63 -1.96 7.88
N LEU A 90 8.37 -2.53 6.71
CA LEU A 90 9.39 -2.64 5.65
C LEU A 90 9.76 -1.27 5.05
N LEU A 91 8.76 -0.42 4.78
CA LEU A 91 8.99 0.95 4.29
C LEU A 91 9.81 1.79 5.28
N LEU A 92 9.55 1.64 6.59
CA LEU A 92 10.30 2.32 7.65
C LEU A 92 11.73 1.77 7.79
N GLN A 93 11.94 0.46 7.60
CA GLN A 93 13.26 -0.16 7.67
C GLN A 93 14.19 0.31 6.55
N TRP A 94 13.67 0.44 5.34
CA TRP A 94 14.47 0.85 4.17
C TRP A 94 14.59 2.37 4.05
N GLY A 95 13.59 3.13 4.49
CA GLY A 95 13.58 4.59 4.42
C GLY A 95 13.62 5.15 2.99
N SER A 96 13.34 4.32 1.99
CA SER A 96 13.30 4.71 0.58
C SER A 96 12.33 3.81 -0.19
N PRO A 97 11.67 4.33 -1.25
CA PRO A 97 10.71 3.52 -1.99
C PRO A 97 11.44 2.70 -3.06
N TRP A 98 11.02 1.45 -3.21
CA TRP A 98 11.36 0.58 -4.33
C TRP A 98 10.72 1.09 -5.63
N ASP A 99 9.45 1.50 -5.57
CA ASP A 99 8.77 2.14 -6.69
C ASP A 99 9.00 3.66 -6.70
N LYS A 100 9.72 4.14 -7.72
CA LYS A 100 10.09 5.56 -7.87
C LYS A 100 8.96 6.45 -8.39
N ARG A 101 7.81 5.91 -8.79
CA ARG A 101 6.65 6.68 -9.27
C ARG A 101 5.89 7.38 -8.13
N MET A 102 6.11 6.93 -6.90
CA MET A 102 5.51 7.46 -5.66
C MET A 102 6.63 7.82 -4.68
N SER A 103 6.51 8.95 -3.99
CA SER A 103 7.48 9.30 -2.94
C SER A 103 7.32 8.37 -1.74
N TRP A 104 8.36 8.26 -0.92
CA TRP A 104 8.30 7.48 0.31
C TRP A 104 7.19 8.01 1.24
N GLU A 105 7.08 9.33 1.39
CA GLU A 105 6.02 9.96 2.19
C GLU A 105 4.63 9.65 1.63
N GLY A 106 4.49 9.54 0.30
CA GLY A 106 3.25 9.12 -0.35
C GLY A 106 2.86 7.71 0.03
N TRP A 107 3.82 6.77 0.04
CA TRP A 107 3.59 5.42 0.53
C TRP A 107 3.22 5.38 2.02
N ILE A 108 3.92 6.14 2.87
CA ILE A 108 3.59 6.23 4.30
C ILE A 108 2.17 6.78 4.52
N ALA A 109 1.79 7.86 3.80
CA ALA A 109 0.45 8.42 3.88
C ALA A 109 -0.60 7.39 3.44
N TRP A 110 -0.34 6.65 2.37
CA TRP A 110 -1.26 5.64 1.85
C TRP A 110 -1.48 4.50 2.84
N VAL A 111 -0.42 3.96 3.42
CA VAL A 111 -0.52 2.91 4.44
C VAL A 111 -1.36 3.33 5.63
N ARG A 112 -1.25 4.59 6.07
CA ARG A 112 -2.08 5.12 7.17
C ARG A 112 -3.56 5.14 6.83
N VAL A 113 -3.91 5.48 5.58
CA VAL A 113 -5.30 5.41 5.09
C VAL A 113 -5.79 3.97 5.11
N LEU A 114 -4.99 3.02 4.61
CA LEU A 114 -5.36 1.60 4.60
C LEU A 114 -5.57 1.04 6.01
N LEU A 115 -4.70 1.37 6.96
CA LEU A 115 -4.85 0.97 8.37
C LEU A 115 -6.11 1.56 9.00
N MET A 116 -6.34 2.87 8.81
CA MET A 116 -7.55 3.53 9.29
C MET A 116 -8.81 2.86 8.73
N LYS A 117 -8.85 2.59 7.42
CA LYS A 117 -9.99 1.96 6.76
C LYS A 117 -10.19 0.48 7.12
N SER A 118 -9.11 -0.24 7.36
CA SER A 118 -9.17 -1.62 7.86
C SER A 118 -9.76 -1.66 9.27
N SER A 119 -9.32 -0.76 10.15
CA SER A 119 -9.84 -0.62 11.52
C SER A 119 -11.31 -0.18 11.54
N ASP A 120 -11.68 0.77 10.68
CA ASP A 120 -13.05 1.27 10.55
C ASP A 120 -13.97 0.26 9.83
N GLN A 121 -13.42 -0.84 9.30
CA GLN A 121 -14.13 -1.84 8.48
C GLN A 121 -14.96 -1.22 7.35
N SER A 122 -14.45 -0.11 6.80
CA SER A 122 -15.15 0.65 5.77
C SER A 122 -14.24 0.79 4.55
N TRP A 123 -14.75 0.40 3.39
CA TRP A 123 -14.11 0.66 2.11
C TRP A 123 -15.19 1.11 1.12
N PRO A 124 -14.95 2.15 0.31
CA PRO A 124 -15.93 2.62 -0.65
C PRO A 124 -16.27 1.53 -1.67
N ASP A 125 -17.56 1.23 -1.82
CA ASP A 125 -18.06 0.30 -2.84
C ASP A 125 -18.03 0.91 -4.26
N VAL A 126 -17.87 2.24 -4.36
CA VAL A 126 -17.81 2.99 -5.61
C VAL A 126 -16.42 3.53 -5.87
N SER A 127 -15.95 3.43 -7.11
CA SER A 127 -14.66 3.97 -7.59
C SER A 127 -14.47 5.48 -7.38
N TRP A 128 -15.55 6.19 -7.03
CA TRP A 128 -15.55 7.61 -6.67
C TRP A 128 -15.20 7.89 -5.20
N GLY A 129 -15.43 6.94 -4.28
CA GLY A 129 -15.04 7.09 -2.88
C GLY A 129 -13.52 6.99 -2.66
N ASP A 130 -12.80 6.45 -3.65
CA ASP A 130 -11.33 6.48 -3.68
C ASP A 130 -10.84 7.95 -3.72
N LEU A 131 -11.46 8.82 -4.54
CA LEU A 131 -11.07 10.23 -4.74
C LEU A 131 -11.25 11.09 -3.48
N GLU A 132 -12.27 10.81 -2.67
CA GLU A 132 -12.52 11.52 -1.40
C GLU A 132 -11.49 11.17 -0.32
N LEU A 133 -10.88 9.98 -0.40
CA LEU A 133 -9.80 9.55 0.50
C LEU A 133 -8.42 10.07 0.06
N GLY A 134 -8.37 10.94 -0.96
CA GLY A 134 -7.13 11.40 -1.59
C GLY A 134 -6.48 10.36 -2.51
N SER A 135 -7.14 9.23 -2.74
CA SER A 135 -6.71 8.17 -3.65
C SER A 135 -7.29 8.45 -5.03
N CYS A 136 -6.48 8.71 -6.05
CA CYS A 136 -7.06 8.49 -7.37
C CYS A 136 -7.22 6.98 -7.57
N PRO A 137 -8.24 6.55 -8.33
CA PRO A 137 -8.42 5.15 -8.66
C PRO A 137 -7.12 4.54 -9.19
N LEU A 138 -6.88 3.26 -8.92
CA LEU A 138 -5.79 2.46 -9.52
C LEU A 138 -5.73 2.61 -11.06
N ARG A 139 -6.82 3.07 -11.69
CA ARG A 139 -6.93 3.38 -13.11
C ARG A 139 -6.31 4.72 -13.55
N LEU A 140 -5.92 5.63 -12.64
CA LEU A 140 -5.53 7.00 -12.98
C LEU A 140 -4.21 7.49 -12.36
N GLN A 141 -3.49 6.67 -11.59
CA GLN A 141 -2.37 7.17 -10.76
C GLN A 141 -1.12 6.31 -10.67
N PHE A 142 -0.65 5.74 -11.79
CA PHE A 142 0.79 5.41 -11.87
C PHE A 142 1.61 6.34 -12.76
N VAL A 143 0.96 7.20 -13.57
CA VAL A 143 1.66 8.18 -14.45
C VAL A 143 1.21 9.63 -14.20
N ARG A 144 0.03 9.88 -13.63
CA ARG A 144 -0.50 11.26 -13.40
C ARG A 144 -0.39 11.79 -11.96
N ALA A 145 -0.01 10.97 -10.97
CA ALA A 145 0.15 11.41 -9.58
C ALA A 145 1.27 12.47 -9.41
N CYS A 146 2.34 12.38 -10.23
CA CYS A 146 3.43 13.36 -10.21
C CYS A 146 3.01 14.79 -10.58
N LEU A 147 1.87 14.99 -11.24
CA LEU A 147 1.41 16.32 -11.68
C LEU A 147 0.32 16.94 -10.79
N CYS A 148 -0.38 16.16 -9.96
CA CYS A 148 -1.40 16.72 -9.06
C CYS A 148 -0.85 17.11 -7.69
N PHE A 149 0.20 16.45 -7.18
CA PHE A 149 0.76 16.79 -5.87
C PHE A 149 1.47 18.15 -5.83
N THR A 150 1.92 18.67 -6.98
CA THR A 150 2.46 20.04 -7.10
C THR A 150 1.38 21.12 -7.17
N LYS A 151 0.10 20.77 -7.30
CA LYS A 151 -1.02 21.74 -7.39
C LYS A 151 -1.89 21.82 -6.14
N ILE A 152 -1.75 20.89 -5.19
CA ILE A 152 -2.49 20.88 -3.92
C ILE A 152 -1.73 21.64 -2.81
N ARG A 153 -0.46 21.99 -3.01
CA ARG A 153 0.24 22.99 -2.19
C ARG A 153 0.07 24.35 -2.87
N PHE A 154 -0.65 25.27 -2.21
CA PHE A 154 -1.08 26.61 -2.67
C PHE A 154 -2.39 26.68 -3.45
N ASN A 155 -3.51 26.40 -2.79
CA ASN A 155 -4.56 27.41 -2.83
C ASN A 155 -5.24 27.55 -1.47
N LYS A 156 -5.09 28.74 -0.88
CA LYS A 156 -5.75 29.19 0.33
C LYS A 156 -7.27 29.07 0.15
N LYS A 157 -7.93 28.49 1.15
CA LYS A 157 -9.10 29.10 1.80
C LYS A 157 -9.30 28.45 3.17
N ILE A 158 -8.42 28.86 4.08
CA ILE A 158 -8.82 29.12 5.46
C ILE A 158 -9.46 30.50 5.36
N ASP A 159 -10.77 30.56 5.19
CA ASP A 159 -11.59 31.74 5.43
C ASP A 159 -13.04 31.29 5.37
N GLU A 160 -13.54 30.86 6.53
CA GLU A 160 -14.95 30.87 6.92
C GLU A 160 -15.02 30.33 8.37
N SER A 161 -14.41 31.09 9.30
CA SER A 161 -14.70 30.99 10.74
C SER A 161 -14.49 32.31 11.48
N VAL A 162 -14.51 33.46 10.78
CA VAL A 162 -14.33 34.80 11.38
C VAL A 162 -15.50 35.72 11.05
N ASP A 163 -16.73 35.25 11.26
CA ASP A 163 -17.94 36.10 11.31
C ASP A 163 -18.51 36.18 12.74
N ALA A 164 -17.63 36.26 13.74
CA ALA A 164 -18.04 36.37 15.15
C ALA A 164 -17.42 37.54 15.92
N CYS A 165 -16.73 38.50 15.26
CA CYS A 165 -16.24 39.71 15.94
C CYS A 165 -15.94 40.87 14.98
N ARG A 166 -16.99 41.49 14.40
CA ARG A 166 -17.23 42.95 14.32
C ARG A 166 -18.29 43.29 13.28
#